data_AF-A0A1Y3TAZ3-F1
#
_entry.id   AF-A0A1Y3TAZ3-F1
#
_cell.length_a   1.000
_cell.length_b   1.000
_cell.length_c   1.000
_cell.angle_alpha   90.00
_cell.angle_beta   90.00
_cell.angle_gamma   90.00
#
_symmetry.space_group_name_H-M   'P 1'
#
loop_
_entity.id
_entity.type
_entity.pdbx_description
1 polymer ?
#
loop_
_entity_poly.entity_id
_entity_poly.type
_entity_poly.pdbx_seq_one_letter_code
_entity_poly.pdbx_strand_id
1 'polypeptide(L)' 'MEYEIGSKAFIIESNRILREVTIVRKNSDFYIVRFDNNGSIQLRKSRIFPTREAAEQYLSKNNRDSRIHICNLI' A
#
# COMPACT_ATOMS: atom_id res chain seq x y z
N MET A 1 10.59 1.27 10.18
CA MET A 1 9.33 1.75 10.83
C MET A 1 8.36 0.59 10.96
N GLU A 2 7.80 0.36 12.14
CA GLU A 2 6.63 -0.51 12.35
C GLU A 2 5.36 0.36 12.38
N TYR A 3 4.21 -0.24 12.10
CA TYR A 3 2.93 0.44 12.26
C TYR A 3 2.29 0.03 13.58
N GLU A 4 1.71 1.00 14.28
CA GLU A 4 1.02 0.76 15.54
C GLU A 4 -0.41 0.26 15.32
N ILE A 5 -0.88 -0.62 16.20
CA ILE A 5 -2.28 -1.08 16.15
C ILE A 5 -3.18 0.11 16.49
N GLY A 6 -4.24 0.30 15.70
CA GLY A 6 -5.15 1.43 15.79
C GLY A 6 -4.75 2.65 14.96
N SER A 7 -3.52 2.70 14.41
CA SER A 7 -3.11 3.80 13.56
C SER A 7 -3.75 3.72 12.16
N LYS A 8 -3.95 4.89 11.54
CA LYS A 8 -4.29 4.99 10.13
C LYS A 8 -3.06 4.74 9.26
N ALA A 9 -3.28 4.14 8.10
CA ALA A 9 -2.29 3.92 7.06
C ALA A 9 -2.97 3.89 5.69
N PHE A 10 -2.18 3.85 4.62
CA PHE A 10 -2.67 3.79 3.26
C PHE A 10 -2.22 2.50 2.57
N ILE A 11 -3.08 1.96 1.72
CA ILE A 11 -2.77 0.84 0.83
C ILE A 11 -3.12 1.22 -0.61
N ILE A 12 -2.61 0.45 -1.55
CA ILE A 12 -2.95 0.59 -2.97
C ILE A 12 -3.66 -0.67 -3.43
N GLU A 13 -4.93 -0.54 -3.79
CA GLU A 13 -5.74 -1.58 -4.41
C GLU A 13 -5.56 -1.57 -5.94
N SER A 14 -5.42 -2.76 -6.53
CA SER A 14 -5.28 -2.95 -7.99
C SER A 14 -4.20 -2.08 -8.64
N ASN A 15 -3.16 -1.71 -7.89
CA ASN A 15 -2.09 -0.78 -8.31
C ASN A 15 -2.61 0.58 -8.82
N ARG A 16 -3.82 1.01 -8.43
CA ARG A 16 -4.47 2.22 -8.97
C ARG A 16 -5.18 3.05 -7.92
N ILE A 17 -5.82 2.41 -6.94
CA ILE A 17 -6.71 3.09 -6.00
C ILE A 17 -6.01 3.17 -4.65
N LEU A 18 -5.82 4.39 -4.16
CA LEU A 18 -5.28 4.64 -2.83
C LEU A 18 -6.42 4.61 -1.82
N ARG A 19 -6.26 3.84 -0.76
CA ARG A 19 -7.30 3.66 0.26
C ARG A 19 -6.71 3.77 1.66
N GLU A 20 -7.38 4.54 2.51
CA GLU A 20 -7.06 4.61 3.94
C GLU A 20 -7.60 3.35 4.64
N VAL A 21 -6.80 2.83 5.58
CA VAL A 21 -7.14 1.66 6.40
C VAL A 21 -6.66 1.86 7.84
N THR A 22 -7.19 1.05 8.75
CA THR A 22 -6.73 1.01 10.14
C THR A 22 -5.96 -0.29 10.40
N ILE A 23 -4.80 -0.20 11.04
CA ILE A 23 -4.04 -1.40 11.45
C ILE A 23 -4.78 -2.07 12.62
N VAL A 24 -5.16 -3.34 12.47
CA VAL A 24 -5.86 -4.08 13.53
C VAL A 24 -5.00 -5.17 14.16
N ARG A 25 -3.98 -5.67 13.45
CA ARG A 25 -3.02 -6.64 13.99
C ARG A 25 -1.68 -6.53 13.28
N LYS A 26 -0.59 -6.75 14.00
CA LYS A 26 0.76 -6.91 13.45
C LYS A 26 1.31 -8.31 13.75
N ASN A 27 2.02 -8.88 12.79
CA ASN A 27 2.73 -10.15 12.92
C ASN A 27 3.99 -10.13 12.03
N SER A 28 5.14 -9.77 12.62
CA SER A 28 6.41 -9.61 11.92
C SER A 28 6.27 -8.72 10.67
N ASP A 29 6.33 -9.31 9.47
CA ASP A 29 6.21 -8.58 8.20
C ASP A 29 4.79 -8.48 7.66
N PHE A 30 3.82 -9.06 8.35
CA PHE A 30 2.41 -9.05 7.96
C PHE A 30 1.59 -8.18 8.89
N TYR A 31 0.65 -7.47 8.29
CA TYR A 31 -0.30 -6.63 9.00
C TYR A 31 -1.70 -7.00 8.53
N ILE A 32 -2.64 -7.09 9.47
CA ILE A 32 -4.05 -7.13 9.14
C ILE A 32 -4.56 -5.71 9.24
N VAL A 33 -5.18 -5.25 8.16
CA VAL A 33 -5.76 -3.92 8.07
C VAL A 33 -7.27 -4.02 7.88
N ARG A 34 -8.00 -3.07 8.43
CA ARG A 34 -9.47 -2.97 8.34
C ARG A 34 -9.86 -1.76 7.50
N PHE A 35 -10.80 -1.99 6.60
CA PHE A 35 -11.47 -0.97 5.82
C PHE A 35 -12.63 -0.36 6.62
N ASP A 36 -13.10 0.82 6.22
CA ASP A 36 -14.25 1.47 6.87
C ASP A 36 -15.55 0.67 6.74
N ASN A 37 -15.66 -0.22 5.75
CA ASN A 37 -16.83 -1.09 5.54
C ASN A 37 -16.77 -2.42 6.32
N ASN A 38 -15.98 -2.48 7.40
CA ASN A 38 -15.75 -3.66 8.26
C ASN A 38 -15.03 -4.85 7.61
N GLY A 39 -14.67 -4.81 6.33
CA GLY A 39 -13.80 -5.81 5.72
C GLY A 39 -12.36 -5.73 6.25
N SER A 40 -11.63 -6.83 6.20
CA SER A 40 -10.20 -6.84 6.55
C SER A 40 -9.38 -7.67 5.57
N ILE A 41 -8.13 -7.28 5.38
CA ILE A 41 -7.17 -7.99 4.53
C ILE A 41 -5.82 -8.09 5.23
N GLN A 42 -5.11 -9.18 4.98
CA GLN A 42 -3.72 -9.33 5.42
C GLN A 42 -2.77 -8.93 4.29
N LEU A 43 -1.80 -8.07 4.61
CA LEU A 43 -0.84 -7.54 3.66
C LEU A 43 0.58 -7.63 4.21
N ARG A 44 1.56 -7.65 3.30
CA ARG A 44 2.97 -7.43 3.64
C ARG A 44 3.18 -5.96 3.98
N LYS A 45 4.11 -5.71 4.89
CA LYS A 45 4.56 -4.39 5.31
C LYS A 45 4.88 -3.45 4.13
N SER A 46 5.50 -3.96 3.08
CA SER A 46 5.85 -3.18 1.88
C SER A 46 4.66 -2.66 1.08
N ARG A 47 3.44 -3.15 1.34
CA ARG A 47 2.21 -2.71 0.68
C ARG A 47 1.39 -1.73 1.52
N ILE A 48 1.95 -1.28 2.64
CA ILE A 48 1.34 -0.33 3.56
C ILE A 48 2.20 0.92 3.56
N PHE A 49 1.56 2.08 3.51
CA PHE A 49 2.21 3.37 3.40
C PHE A 49 1.76 4.24 4.58
N PRO A 50 2.71 4.92 5.25
CA PRO A 50 2.39 5.73 6.42
C PRO A 50 1.59 6.99 6.07
N THR A 51 1.78 7.53 4.87
CA THR A 51 1.09 8.73 4.38
C THR A 51 0.59 8.53 2.96
N ARG A 52 -0.35 9.37 2.55
CA ARG A 52 -0.90 9.39 1.19
C ARG A 52 0.19 9.69 0.16
N GLU A 53 1.06 10.65 0.46
CA GLU A 53 2.13 11.09 -0.43
C GLU A 53 3.13 9.96 -0.70
N ALA A 54 3.44 9.15 0.32
CA ALA A 54 4.31 7.98 0.16
C ALA A 54 3.71 6.93 -0.78
N ALA A 55 2.40 6.70 -0.69
CA ALA A 55 1.69 5.80 -1.60
C ALA A 55 1.61 6.37 -3.04
N GLU A 56 1.37 7.68 -3.18
CA GLU A 56 1.34 8.34 -4.50
C GLU A 56 2.72 8.32 -5.18
N GLN A 57 3.81 8.51 -4.42
CA GLN A 57 5.17 8.34 -4.94
C GLN A 57 5.39 6.91 -5.45
N TYR A 58 4.95 5.90 -4.70
CA TYR A 58 5.03 4.51 -5.12
C TYR A 58 4.25 4.24 -6.42
N LEU A 59 3.00 4.73 -6.52
CA LEU A 59 2.19 4.65 -7.74
C LEU A 59 2.88 5.31 -8.94
N SER A 60 3.46 6.50 -8.73
CA SER A 60 4.12 7.25 -9.80
C SER A 60 5.37 6.54 -10.32
N LYS A 61 6.16 5.91 -9.45
CA LYS A 61 7.33 5.12 -9.82
C LYS A 61 6.94 3.88 -10.61
N ASN A 62 5.92 3.16 -10.14
CA ASN A 62 5.44 1.95 -10.80
C ASN A 62 4.88 2.23 -12.21
N ASN A 63 4.22 3.37 -12.40
CA ASN A 63 3.77 3.82 -13.72
C ASN A 63 4.90 4.26 -14.66
N ARG A 64 6.09 4.59 -14.14
CA ARG A 64 7.27 4.89 -14.97
C ARG A 64 7.99 3.61 -15.37
N ASP A 65 8.13 2.65 -14.47
CA ASP A 65 8.74 1.35 -14.79
C ASP A 65 7.96 0.57 -15.85
N SER A 66 6.62 0.63 -15.83
CA SER A 66 5.79 0.03 -16.88
C SER A 66 5.92 0.71 -18.25
N ARG A 67 6.39 1.96 -18.30
CA ARG A 67 6.69 2.67 -19.56
C ARG A 67 8.12 2.41 -20.05
N ILE A 68 9.07 2.20 -19.14
CA ILE A 68 10.47 1.90 -19.50
C ILE A 68 10.58 0.52 -20.17
N HIS A 69 9.76 -0.46 -19.77
CA HIS A 69 9.73 -1.78 -20.42
C HIS A 69 9.23 -1.77 -21.87
N ILE A 70 8.62 -0.68 -22.35
CA ILE A 70 8.14 -0.56 -23.74
C ILE A 70 9.19 0.11 -24.65
N CYS A 71 10.19 0.79 -24.10
CA CYS A 71 11.19 1.53 -24.88
C CYS A 71 12.48 0.75 -25.23
N ASN A 72 12.62 -0.52 -24.84
CA ASN A 72 13.77 -1.37 -25.22
C ASN A 72 13.41 -2.45 -26.28
N LEU A 73 12.41 -2.17 -27.12
CA LEU A 73 12.03 -3.04 -28.24
C LEU A 73 11.93 -2.23 -29.55
N ILE A 74 13.02 -1.58 -29.94
CA ILE A 74 13.31 -1.14 -31.31
C ILE A 74 14.82 -1.15 -31.54
#